data_AF-A0A8S3HE83-F1
#
_entry.id   AF-A0A8S3HE83-F1
#
_cell.length_a   1.000
_cell.length_b   1.000
_cell.length_c   1.000
_cell.angle_alpha   90.00
_cell.angle_beta   90.00
_cell.angle_gamma   90.00
#
_symmetry.space_group_name_H-M   'P 1'
#
loop_
_entity.id
_entity.type
_entity.pdbx_description
1 polymer ?
#
loop_
_entity_poly.entity_id
_entity_poly.type
_entity_poly.pdbx_seq_one_letter_code
_entity_poly.pdbx_strand_id
1 'polypeptide(L)'
;IGDEGLDILCRHLNQAPKIREVDFSACSLTSQGAHIIADLIRQQGNRRHTDVWKESLRHQQKESLPYQNPMLDHMSGLRRVTLNRNSLIADRGATFLAEVLEADLWIK
;
A
#
# COMPACT_ATOMS: atom_id res chain seq x y z
N ILE A 1 -11.38 4.09 -16.43
CA ILE A 1 -10.80 2.73 -16.39
C ILE A 1 -11.75 1.80 -15.64
N GLY A 2 -11.84 0.53 -16.04
CA GLY A 2 -12.59 -0.50 -15.30
C GLY A 2 -11.66 -1.34 -14.43
N ASP A 3 -12.22 -2.29 -13.68
CA ASP A 3 -11.48 -3.12 -12.71
C ASP A 3 -10.32 -3.91 -13.35
N GLU A 4 -10.49 -4.42 -14.57
CA GLU A 4 -9.45 -5.16 -15.29
C GLU A 4 -8.25 -4.28 -15.65
N GLY A 5 -8.51 -3.06 -16.13
CA GLY A 5 -7.45 -2.10 -16.39
C GLY A 5 -6.72 -1.69 -15.11
N LEU A 6 -7.46 -1.57 -14.01
CA LEU A 6 -6.88 -1.29 -12.69
C LEU A 6 -5.96 -2.43 -12.22
N ASP A 7 -6.35 -3.69 -12.40
CA ASP A 7 -5.50 -4.84 -12.05
C ASP A 7 -4.13 -4.79 -12.76
N ILE A 8 -4.15 -4.53 -14.08
CA ILE A 8 -2.93 -4.40 -14.87
C ILE A 8 -2.06 -3.27 -14.33
N LEU A 9 -2.64 -2.11 -14.02
CA LEU A 9 -1.90 -0.98 -13.44
C LEU A 9 -1.34 -1.32 -12.07
N CYS A 10 -2.14 -1.94 -11.19
CA CYS A 10 -1.74 -2.30 -9.83
C CYS A 10 -0.55 -3.28 -9.83
N ARG A 11 -0.47 -4.21 -10.77
CA ARG A 11 0.71 -5.09 -10.93
C ARG A 11 1.99 -4.31 -11.19
N HIS A 12 1.93 -3.26 -12.02
CA HIS A 12 3.08 -2.40 -12.31
C HIS A 12 3.38 -1.43 -11.15
N LEU A 13 2.34 -0.84 -10.54
CA LEU A 13 2.49 0.03 -9.36
C LEU A 13 3.16 -0.70 -8.19
N ASN A 14 2.86 -1.98 -8.01
CA ASN A 14 3.51 -2.80 -7.00
C ASN A 14 5.03 -2.86 -7.20
N GLN A 15 5.52 -2.78 -8.43
CA GLN A 15 6.95 -2.80 -8.76
C GLN A 15 7.58 -1.41 -8.84
N ALA A 16 6.82 -0.34 -8.61
CA ALA A 16 7.27 1.03 -8.79
C ALA A 16 7.51 1.74 -7.44
N PRO A 17 8.71 1.61 -6.82
CA PRO A 17 8.99 2.13 -5.47
C PRO A 17 8.95 3.66 -5.38
N LYS A 18 9.07 4.36 -6.52
CA LYS A 18 9.09 5.83 -6.60
C LYS A 18 7.70 6.45 -6.67
N ILE A 19 6.67 5.68 -7.03
CA ILE A 19 5.31 6.20 -7.14
C ILE A 19 4.69 6.23 -5.74
N ARG A 20 4.40 7.44 -5.28
CA ARG A 20 3.84 7.69 -3.94
C ARG A 20 2.35 7.95 -3.95
N GLU A 21 1.81 8.39 -5.09
CA GLU A 21 0.43 8.90 -5.16
C GLU A 21 -0.20 8.46 -6.48
N VAL A 22 -1.44 7.98 -6.39
CA VAL A 22 -2.27 7.64 -7.56
C VAL A 22 -3.67 8.18 -7.38
N ASP A 23 -4.28 8.57 -8.50
CA ASP A 23 -5.64 9.06 -8.56
C ASP A 23 -6.42 8.26 -9.60
N PHE A 24 -7.43 7.52 -9.13
CA PHE A 24 -8.40 6.78 -9.94
C PHE A 24 -9.81 7.35 -9.73
N SER A 25 -9.92 8.66 -9.54
CA SER A 25 -11.20 9.34 -9.43
C SER A 25 -12.01 9.26 -10.72
N ALA A 26 -13.35 9.29 -10.59
CA ALA A 26 -14.30 9.26 -11.71
C ALA A 26 -14.07 8.10 -12.70
N CYS A 27 -13.63 6.96 -12.17
CA CYS A 27 -13.48 5.73 -12.93
C CYS A 27 -14.74 4.87 -12.79
N SER A 28 -14.77 3.72 -13.47
CA SER A 28 -15.88 2.77 -13.40
C SER A 28 -15.49 1.60 -12.50
N LEU A 29 -14.90 1.91 -11.33
CA LEU A 29 -14.44 0.91 -10.39
C LEU A 29 -15.60 0.38 -9.55
N THR A 30 -15.65 -0.93 -9.40
CA THR A 30 -16.62 -1.61 -8.53
C THR A 30 -15.98 -2.00 -7.20
N SER A 31 -16.70 -2.74 -6.36
CA SER A 31 -16.12 -3.39 -5.18
C SER A 31 -14.92 -4.29 -5.53
N GLN A 32 -14.86 -4.84 -6.75
CA GLN A 32 -13.71 -5.61 -7.23
C GLN A 32 -12.48 -4.72 -7.42
N GLY A 33 -12.64 -3.53 -7.98
CA GLY A 33 -11.56 -2.54 -8.07
C GLY A 33 -11.01 -2.16 -6.70
N ALA A 34 -11.89 -1.99 -5.70
CA ALA A 34 -11.46 -1.74 -4.32
C ALA A 34 -10.69 -2.92 -3.72
N HIS A 35 -11.10 -4.17 -3.99
CA HIS A 35 -10.34 -5.36 -3.59
C HIS A 35 -8.94 -5.38 -4.21
N ILE A 36 -8.81 -5.04 -5.50
CA ILE A 36 -7.52 -4.97 -6.20
C ILE A 36 -6.61 -3.91 -5.55
N ILE A 37 -7.14 -2.73 -5.20
CA ILE A 37 -6.39 -1.71 -4.45
C ILE A 37 -5.97 -2.25 -3.08
N ALA A 38 -6.87 -2.95 -2.38
CA ALA A 38 -6.55 -3.51 -1.08
C ALA A 38 -5.39 -4.53 -1.17
N ASP A 39 -5.41 -5.41 -2.16
CA ASP A 39 -4.31 -6.36 -2.40
C ASP A 39 -2.99 -5.65 -2.71
N LEU A 40 -3.01 -4.55 -3.46
CA LEU A 40 -1.82 -3.73 -3.73
C LEU A 40 -1.25 -3.15 -2.43
N ILE A 41 -2.10 -2.54 -1.59
CA ILE A 41 -1.68 -1.98 -0.30
C ILE A 41 -1.07 -3.07 0.59
N ARG A 42 -1.72 -4.23 0.69
CA ARG A 42 -1.22 -5.38 1.47
C ARG A 42 0.15 -5.84 1.00
N GLN A 43 0.34 -5.97 -0.32
CA GLN A 43 1.62 -6.38 -0.89
C GLN A 43 2.74 -5.37 -0.61
N GLN A 44 2.45 -4.07 -0.73
CA GLN A 44 3.42 -3.02 -0.43
C GLN A 44 3.70 -2.91 1.08
N GLY A 45 2.70 -3.12 1.95
CA GLY A 45 2.88 -3.27 3.40
C GLY A 45 3.85 -4.40 3.73
N ASN A 46 3.60 -5.61 3.23
CA ASN A 46 4.45 -6.77 3.47
C ASN A 46 5.91 -6.57 3.02
N ARG A 47 6.12 -5.86 1.89
CA ARG A 47 7.47 -5.51 1.43
C ARG A 47 8.16 -4.54 2.38
N ARG A 48 7.47 -3.46 2.80
CA ARG A 48 7.99 -2.50 3.79
C ARG A 48 8.37 -3.23 5.09
N HIS A 49 7.51 -4.10 5.60
CA HIS A 49 7.81 -4.93 6.78
C HIS A 49 9.05 -5.79 6.58
N THR A 50 9.17 -6.47 5.44
CA THR A 50 10.32 -7.33 5.13
C THR A 50 11.63 -6.53 5.10
N ASP A 51 11.61 -5.33 4.50
CA ASP A 51 12.79 -4.47 4.41
C ASP A 51 13.20 -3.92 5.79
N VAL A 52 12.23 -3.47 6.59
CA VAL A 52 12.44 -3.07 8.00
C VAL A 52 13.02 -4.21 8.83
N TRP A 53 12.48 -5.42 8.66
CA TRP A 53 12.90 -6.58 9.43
C TRP A 53 14.33 -7.02 9.07
N LYS A 54 14.67 -7.06 7.77
CA LYS A 54 16.04 -7.34 7.31
C LYS A 54 17.05 -6.34 7.86
N GLU A 55 16.67 -5.07 7.91
CA GLU A 55 17.55 -4.02 8.41
C GLU A 55 17.73 -4.10 9.93
N SER A 56 16.64 -4.36 10.66
CA SER A 56 16.66 -4.59 12.10
C SER A 56 17.59 -5.75 12.46
N LEU A 57 17.56 -6.86 11.70
CA LEU A 57 18.45 -8.00 11.91
C LEU A 57 19.93 -7.68 11.61
N ARG A 58 20.21 -6.95 10.52
CA ARG A 58 21.58 -6.50 10.21
C ARG A 58 22.15 -5.60 11.30
N HIS A 59 21.31 -4.76 11.89
CA HIS A 59 21.70 -3.86 12.97
C HIS A 59 21.82 -4.56 14.33
N GLN A 60 21.00 -5.58 14.62
CA GLN A 60 21.19 -6.45 15.80
C GLN A 60 22.57 -7.11 15.79
N GLN A 61 23.12 -7.41 14.61
CA GLN A 61 24.49 -7.92 14.47
C GLN A 61 25.58 -6.87 14.70
N LYS A 62 25.23 -5.58 14.78
CA LYS A 62 26.14 -4.43 14.89
C LYS A 62 25.79 -3.62 16.15
N GLU A 63 25.85 -4.25 17.32
CA GLU A 63 25.64 -3.61 18.62
C GLU A 63 26.68 -2.51 18.86
N SER A 64 26.39 -1.23 18.56
CA SER A 64 27.20 -0.08 19.06
C SER A 64 26.64 1.34 18.82
N LEU A 65 25.50 1.59 18.16
CA LEU A 65 25.06 2.97 17.91
C LEU A 65 23.60 3.25 18.33
N PRO A 66 23.30 4.47 18.84
CA PRO A 66 22.00 4.82 19.37
C PRO A 66 20.91 4.85 18.29
N TYR A 67 19.74 4.35 18.66
CA TYR A 67 18.57 4.16 17.81
C TYR A 67 17.95 5.52 17.42
N GLN A 68 18.36 6.07 16.27
CA GLN A 68 17.53 7.04 15.54
C GLN A 68 16.63 6.22 14.62
N ASN A 69 15.32 6.41 14.70
CA ASN A 69 14.34 5.77 13.81
C ASN A 69 14.25 6.61 12.50
N PRO A 70 15.02 6.31 11.44
CA PRO A 70 15.10 7.12 10.22
C PRO A 70 14.09 6.63 9.16
N MET A 71 13.25 5.66 9.53
CA MET A 71 12.62 4.74 8.58
C MET A 71 11.38 5.30 7.90
N LEU A 72 10.61 6.18 8.56
CA LEU A 72 9.33 6.65 8.04
C LEU A 72 9.47 7.47 6.74
N ASP A 73 10.54 8.26 6.61
CA ASP A 73 10.74 9.15 5.46
C ASP A 73 11.27 8.42 4.21
N HIS A 74 11.83 7.22 4.38
CA HIS A 74 12.45 6.44 3.30
C HIS A 74 11.60 5.27 2.78
N MET A 75 10.44 4.99 3.38
CA MET A 75 9.59 3.88 2.91
C MET A 75 9.14 4.11 1.45
N SER A 76 9.44 3.14 0.59
CA SER A 76 9.03 3.13 -0.81
C SER A 76 7.60 2.64 -0.99
N GLY A 77 6.98 2.95 -2.14
CA GLY A 77 5.60 2.55 -2.45
C GLY A 77 4.56 3.66 -2.23
N LEU A 78 3.28 3.29 -2.37
CA LEU A 78 2.16 4.23 -2.32
C LEU A 78 1.93 4.76 -0.91
N ARG A 79 1.56 6.04 -0.85
CA ARG A 79 1.23 6.81 0.36
C ARG A 79 -0.15 7.45 0.26
N ARG A 80 -0.64 7.71 -0.96
CA ARG A 80 -1.99 8.21 -1.21
C ARG A 80 -2.64 7.50 -2.39
N VAL A 81 -3.87 7.04 -2.19
CA VAL A 81 -4.74 6.51 -3.25
C VAL A 81 -6.05 7.30 -3.20
N THR A 82 -6.42 7.92 -4.32
CA THR A 82 -7.68 8.68 -4.44
C THR A 82 -8.67 7.90 -5.31
N LEU A 83 -9.85 7.61 -4.78
CA LEU A 83 -10.90 6.80 -5.43
C LEU A 83 -12.24 7.54 -5.57
N ASN A 84 -12.23 8.88 -5.56
CA ASN A 84 -13.46 9.68 -5.53
C ASN A 84 -14.36 9.42 -6.75
N ARG A 85 -15.68 9.59 -6.60
CA ARG A 85 -16.66 9.40 -7.70
C ARG A 85 -16.64 8.00 -8.33
N ASN A 86 -16.36 6.95 -7.54
CA ASN A 86 -16.57 5.54 -7.91
C ASN A 86 -17.70 4.97 -7.04
N SER A 87 -18.97 5.31 -7.34
CA SER A 87 -20.12 4.93 -6.50
C SER A 87 -20.38 3.42 -6.43
N LEU A 88 -19.86 2.65 -7.39
CA LEU A 88 -20.01 1.19 -7.45
C LEU A 88 -19.03 0.43 -6.53
N ILE A 89 -18.10 1.12 -5.87
CA ILE A 89 -17.28 0.54 -4.79
C ILE A 89 -18.20 0.02 -3.67
N ALA A 90 -19.21 0.81 -3.32
CA ALA A 90 -20.20 0.53 -2.28
C ALA A 90 -19.59 0.12 -0.92
N ASP A 91 -20.44 -0.30 0.02
CA ASP A 91 -20.02 -0.71 1.37
C ASP A 91 -19.05 -1.88 1.32
N ARG A 92 -19.28 -2.84 0.42
CA ARG A 92 -18.42 -4.01 0.26
C ARG A 92 -16.98 -3.63 -0.08
N GLY A 93 -16.80 -2.70 -1.02
CA GLY A 93 -15.47 -2.21 -1.38
C GLY A 93 -14.83 -1.40 -0.26
N ALA A 94 -15.62 -0.62 0.49
CA ALA A 94 -15.13 0.09 1.66
C ALA A 94 -14.64 -0.87 2.76
N THR A 95 -15.32 -2.01 2.99
CA THR A 95 -14.88 -3.04 3.94
C THR A 95 -13.49 -3.59 3.58
N PHE A 96 -13.26 -3.95 2.31
CA PHE A 96 -11.94 -4.45 1.87
C PHE A 96 -10.82 -3.44 2.13
N LEU A 97 -11.09 -2.16 1.90
CA LEU A 97 -10.14 -1.09 2.15
C LEU A 97 -9.91 -0.87 3.66
N ALA A 98 -10.96 -0.93 4.47
CA ALA A 98 -10.84 -0.79 5.92
C ALA A 98 -9.99 -1.92 6.54
N GLU A 99 -10.25 -3.17 6.17
CA GLU A 99 -9.52 -4.34 6.67
C GLU A 99 -8.02 -4.26 6.36
N VAL A 100 -7.64 -3.86 5.14
CA VAL A 100 -6.21 -3.76 4.80
C VAL A 100 -5.54 -2.57 5.47
N LEU A 101 -6.25 -1.44 5.60
CA LEU A 101 -5.71 -0.26 6.27
C LEU A 101 -5.51 -0.52 7.75
N GLU A 102 -6.43 -1.26 8.39
CA GLU A 102 -6.25 -1.73 9.75
C GLU A 102 -4.95 -2.52 9.87
N ALA A 103 -4.68 -3.49 8.98
CA ALA A 103 -3.43 -4.25 9.02
C ALA A 103 -2.17 -3.39 8.77
N ASP A 104 -2.25 -2.39 7.88
CA ASP A 104 -1.11 -1.51 7.54
C ASP A 104 -0.77 -0.51 8.66
N LEU A 105 -1.75 -0.15 9.51
CA LEU A 105 -1.59 0.80 10.62
C LEU A 105 -0.77 0.28 11.81
N TRP A 106 -0.51 -1.03 11.90
CA TRP A 106 0.21 -1.62 13.04
C TRP A 106 1.73 -1.42 12.97
N ILE A 107 2.23 -0.73 11.94
CA ILE A 107 3.59 -0.21 11.91
C ILE A 107 3.65 1.03 12.82
N LYS A 108 3.97 0.83 14.10
CA LYS A 108 4.34 1.89 15.06
C LYS A 108 5.82 1.80 15.42
#